data_AF-A0A8T5MW98-F1
#
_entry.id   AF-A0A8T5MW98-F1
#
_cell.length_a   1.000
_cell.length_b   1.000
_cell.length_c   1.000
_cell.angle_alpha   90.00
_cell.angle_beta   90.00
_cell.angle_gamma   90.00
#
_symmetry.space_group_name_H-M   'P 1'
#
loop_
_entity.id
_entity.type
_entity.pdbx_description
1 polymer ?
#
loop_
_entity_poly.entity_id
_entity_poly.type
_entity_poly.pdbx_seq_one_letter_code
_entity_poly.pdbx_strand_id
1 'polypeptide(L)'
;MIECYECGTKNEEGSRFCKHCGATLTLVKEKKGKAKNISYYVFEVLRWVCIFVFLLFVLVSLVEEAWVATLVFGLCLFILLPPFNKITREHLNFELPRSAIICLVIVLFFVGCIAYPVPDTTQPTPKPVVTPTPTPTSTPTPKPIATPIPKPGFTIPEIPSYQPHDFERKPSAYAVFEPGYEFSIKTARSEFYDYSIGVIKIWLENTGNNALFIYQYGLRPDWAQEGRWYPSDTELMINPGERKYVGMASVKIENDIDSFYMEYGFSLMAKTSDGNWYDYGTVFTMDPLSIPVNPVIDDIDERYVTNLHMSKKVNDLVDPTDPKVREVAVQIAKEYPGTYNVYQLCALFDYVSNNIEYVSDPRGAEYWAKPSETLTSGAGDCEDHAILVASLIEAVGGTTRLYATEDHMFAAAYIGTGDYVDAVTDAITNYYNTPVLLSYMTDEDGAWLMLEPTGGSYAGDLPAGAKPTRTAWDFEDTTTITVIDIR
;
A
#
# COMPACT_ATOMS: atom_id res chain seq x y z
N MET A 1 8.82 13.97 -22.67
CA MET A 1 9.99 14.05 -21.77
C MET A 1 9.56 13.63 -20.37
N ILE A 2 10.25 12.66 -19.74
CA ILE A 2 9.97 12.17 -18.38
C ILE A 2 11.05 12.71 -17.44
N GLU A 3 10.65 13.37 -16.35
CA GLU A 3 11.57 13.88 -15.35
C GLU A 3 11.88 12.80 -14.30
N CYS A 4 13.16 12.58 -14.07
CA CYS A 4 13.69 11.61 -13.13
C CYS A 4 13.42 12.09 -11.72
N TYR A 5 12.78 11.26 -10.90
CA TYR A 5 12.36 11.69 -9.58
C TYR A 5 13.49 11.69 -8.55
N GLU A 6 14.51 10.86 -8.75
CA GLU A 6 15.68 10.79 -7.88
C GLU A 6 16.63 11.99 -8.06
N CYS A 7 16.68 12.60 -9.25
CA CYS A 7 17.67 13.64 -9.52
C CYS A 7 17.18 14.78 -10.41
N GLY A 8 15.87 14.90 -10.63
CA GLY A 8 15.26 15.96 -11.46
C GLY A 8 15.65 15.93 -12.95
N THR A 9 16.44 14.96 -13.40
CA THR A 9 16.95 14.94 -14.78
C THR A 9 15.83 14.68 -15.77
N LYS A 10 15.71 15.52 -16.81
CA LYS A 10 14.76 15.30 -17.91
C LYS A 10 15.29 14.26 -18.91
N ASN A 11 14.52 13.20 -19.08
CA ASN A 11 14.76 12.06 -19.97
C ASN A 11 13.80 12.07 -21.16
N GLU A 12 14.18 11.38 -22.22
CA GLU A 12 13.33 11.21 -23.40
C GLU A 12 12.08 10.38 -23.06
N GLU A 13 10.99 10.60 -23.80
CA GLU A 13 9.74 9.86 -23.59
C GLU A 13 9.91 8.40 -24.04
N GLY A 14 9.79 7.45 -23.10
CA GLY A 14 10.04 6.02 -23.34
C GLY A 14 11.36 5.47 -22.78
N SER A 15 12.20 6.31 -22.18
CA SER A 15 13.38 5.85 -21.43
C SER A 15 12.96 4.99 -20.24
N ARG A 16 13.48 3.75 -20.14
CA ARG A 16 13.22 2.86 -18.99
C ARG A 16 14.01 3.26 -17.74
N PHE A 17 15.15 3.92 -17.93
CA PHE A 17 16.06 4.34 -16.87
C PHE A 17 16.45 5.81 -17.04
N CYS A 18 16.74 6.45 -15.91
CA CYS A 18 17.21 7.80 -15.83
C CYS A 18 18.65 7.88 -16.33
N LYS A 19 18.90 8.74 -17.32
CA LYS A 19 20.22 8.91 -17.95
C LYS A 19 21.30 9.47 -17.01
N HIS A 20 20.90 9.95 -15.84
CA HIS A 20 21.80 10.58 -14.87
C HIS A 20 22.07 9.67 -13.66
N CYS A 21 21.05 9.21 -12.95
CA CYS A 21 21.22 8.37 -11.75
C CYS A 21 20.84 6.89 -11.94
N GLY A 22 20.44 6.44 -13.14
CA GLY A 22 20.08 5.04 -13.39
C GLY A 22 18.69 4.61 -12.88
N ALA A 23 17.99 5.45 -12.11
CA ALA A 23 16.67 5.16 -11.57
C ALA A 23 15.64 4.76 -12.63
N THR A 24 14.80 3.77 -12.32
CA THR A 24 13.77 3.28 -13.26
C THR A 24 12.63 4.31 -13.41
N LEU A 25 12.26 4.62 -14.65
CA LEU A 25 11.26 5.63 -15.01
C LEU A 25 9.94 4.98 -15.45
N THR A 26 9.31 4.16 -14.60
CA THR A 26 8.03 3.51 -14.93
C THR A 26 6.83 4.39 -14.58
N LEU A 27 6.06 4.78 -15.60
CA LEU A 27 4.71 5.36 -15.46
C LEU A 27 3.70 4.33 -15.96
N VAL A 28 2.81 3.85 -15.08
CA VAL A 28 1.66 3.04 -15.50
C VAL A 28 0.46 3.98 -15.64
N LYS A 29 -0.01 4.17 -16.88
CA LYS A 29 -1.23 4.92 -17.20
C LYS A 29 -2.37 3.92 -17.42
N GLU A 30 -3.37 3.90 -16.53
CA GLU A 30 -4.54 3.04 -16.71
C GLU A 30 -5.62 3.74 -17.56
N LYS A 31 -6.30 2.99 -18.45
CA LYS A 31 -7.29 3.51 -19.41
C LYS A 31 -8.73 3.10 -19.05
N LYS A 32 -9.50 4.09 -18.57
CA LYS A 32 -10.95 4.38 -18.68
C LYS A 32 -11.98 3.23 -18.72
N GLY A 33 -12.85 3.24 -17.70
CA GLY A 33 -14.28 3.05 -17.92
C GLY A 33 -14.87 4.25 -18.69
N LYS A 34 -15.21 4.06 -19.97
CA LYS A 34 -15.81 5.14 -20.80
C LYS A 34 -17.20 5.51 -20.28
N ALA A 35 -17.46 6.80 -20.09
CA ALA A 35 -18.82 7.33 -20.01
C ALA A 35 -19.56 6.97 -21.32
N LYS A 36 -20.47 5.99 -21.28
CA LYS A 36 -21.24 5.57 -22.44
C LYS A 36 -22.31 6.62 -22.76
N ASN A 37 -22.40 7.01 -24.03
CA ASN A 37 -23.31 8.05 -24.51
C ASN A 37 -24.78 7.58 -24.38
N ILE A 38 -25.45 8.04 -23.33
CA ILE A 38 -26.81 7.66 -22.92
C ILE A 38 -27.85 7.87 -24.04
N SER A 39 -27.65 8.88 -24.90
CA SER A 39 -28.58 9.18 -26.00
C SER A 39 -28.74 8.04 -27.00
N TYR A 40 -27.69 7.27 -27.31
CA TYR A 40 -27.80 6.22 -28.34
C TYR A 40 -28.59 5.01 -27.85
N TYR A 41 -28.32 4.58 -26.60
CA TYR A 41 -29.00 3.43 -26.01
C TYR A 41 -30.45 3.71 -25.65
N VAL A 42 -30.78 4.92 -25.19
CA VAL A 42 -32.18 5.31 -24.92
C VAL A 42 -33.00 5.25 -26.22
N PHE A 43 -32.46 5.71 -27.35
CA PHE A 43 -33.14 5.65 -28.65
C PHE A 43 -33.30 4.22 -29.19
N GLU A 44 -32.30 3.34 -29.08
CA GLU A 44 -32.46 1.94 -29.50
C GLU A 44 -33.40 1.16 -28.59
N VAL A 45 -33.35 1.35 -27.27
CA VAL A 45 -34.28 0.71 -26.34
C VAL A 45 -35.72 1.16 -26.61
N LEU A 46 -35.96 2.46 -26.81
CA LEU A 46 -37.29 2.96 -27.20
C LEU A 46 -37.77 2.37 -28.53
N ARG A 47 -36.87 2.20 -29.51
CA ARG A 47 -37.21 1.60 -30.81
C ARG A 47 -37.67 0.15 -30.67
N TRP A 48 -36.93 -0.67 -29.91
CA TRP A 48 -37.28 -2.06 -29.68
C TRP A 48 -38.53 -2.22 -28.80
N VAL A 49 -38.72 -1.37 -27.80
CA VAL A 49 -39.96 -1.34 -27.00
C VAL A 49 -41.17 -1.00 -27.87
N CYS A 50 -41.06 -0.03 -28.77
CA CYS A 50 -42.15 0.31 -29.69
C CYS A 50 -42.46 -0.84 -30.67
N ILE A 51 -41.45 -1.51 -31.22
CA ILE A 51 -41.63 -2.68 -32.09
C ILE A 51 -42.27 -3.83 -31.33
N PHE A 52 -41.83 -4.08 -30.09
CA PHE A 52 -42.35 -5.16 -29.25
C PHE A 52 -43.81 -4.91 -28.85
N VAL A 53 -44.16 -3.68 -28.44
CA VAL A 53 -45.55 -3.29 -28.13
C VAL A 53 -46.43 -3.38 -29.36
N PHE A 54 -45.93 -2.98 -30.54
CA PHE A 54 -46.66 -3.10 -31.80
C PHE A 54 -46.92 -4.57 -32.18
N LEU A 55 -45.92 -5.44 -32.06
CA LEU A 55 -46.08 -6.88 -32.31
C LEU A 55 -47.03 -7.55 -31.31
N LEU A 56 -46.98 -7.16 -30.03
CA LEU A 56 -47.94 -7.59 -29.02
C LEU A 56 -49.37 -7.15 -29.36
N PHE A 57 -49.55 -5.92 -29.83
CA PHE A 57 -50.86 -5.41 -30.24
C PHE A 57 -51.42 -6.16 -31.46
N VAL A 58 -50.57 -6.50 -32.43
CA VAL A 58 -50.93 -7.32 -33.60
C VAL A 58 -51.27 -8.76 -33.19
N LEU A 59 -50.51 -9.36 -32.28
CA LEU A 59 -50.76 -10.71 -31.75
C LEU A 59 -52.05 -10.80 -30.92
N VAL A 60 -52.34 -9.78 -30.11
CA VAL A 60 -53.57 -9.70 -29.30
C VAL A 60 -54.80 -9.45 -30.18
N SER A 61 -54.64 -8.81 -31.33
CA SER A 61 -55.74 -8.55 -32.28
C SER A 61 -56.12 -9.76 -33.15
N LEU A 62 -55.42 -10.90 -33.03
CA LEU A 62 -55.58 -12.07 -33.92
C LEU A 62 -56.12 -13.33 -33.23
N VAL A 63 -56.42 -13.31 -31.93
CA VAL A 63 -56.84 -14.53 -31.21
C VAL A 63 -57.93 -14.24 -30.18
N GLU A 64 -59.11 -14.82 -30.39
CA GLU A 64 -60.10 -15.03 -29.34
C GLU A 64 -59.74 -16.28 -28.53
N GLU A 65 -59.73 -16.12 -27.20
CA GLU A 65 -59.75 -17.14 -26.13
C GLU A 65 -58.43 -17.93 -25.81
N ALA A 66 -57.92 -17.62 -24.61
CA ALA A 66 -57.34 -18.53 -23.59
C ALA A 66 -56.00 -19.29 -23.79
N TRP A 67 -55.24 -19.14 -24.88
CA TRP A 67 -53.92 -19.82 -25.01
C TRP A 67 -52.67 -18.93 -24.78
N VAL A 68 -52.88 -17.62 -24.63
CA VAL A 68 -51.78 -16.62 -24.53
C VAL A 68 -50.96 -16.79 -23.25
N ALA A 69 -51.56 -17.18 -22.13
CA ALA A 69 -50.83 -17.38 -20.87
C ALA A 69 -49.82 -18.52 -20.97
N THR A 70 -50.18 -19.64 -21.58
CA THR A 70 -49.31 -20.83 -21.70
C THR A 70 -48.11 -20.59 -22.61
N LEU A 71 -48.30 -19.80 -23.67
CA LEU A 71 -47.24 -19.46 -24.63
C LEU A 71 -46.26 -18.42 -24.05
N VAL A 72 -46.77 -17.47 -23.27
CA VAL A 72 -45.96 -16.50 -22.52
C VAL A 72 -45.14 -17.21 -21.43
N PHE A 73 -45.74 -18.12 -20.64
CA PHE A 73 -45.01 -18.91 -19.64
C PHE A 73 -43.92 -19.81 -20.27
N GLY A 74 -44.20 -20.43 -21.42
CA GLY A 74 -43.22 -21.24 -22.15
C GLY A 74 -42.00 -20.46 -22.65
N LEU A 75 -42.22 -19.23 -23.15
CA LEU A 75 -41.15 -18.32 -23.57
C LEU A 75 -40.36 -17.76 -22.37
N CYS A 76 -41.02 -17.53 -21.22
CA CYS A 76 -40.35 -17.11 -19.99
C CYS A 76 -39.36 -18.15 -19.48
N LEU A 77 -39.72 -19.44 -19.56
CA LEU A 77 -38.84 -20.53 -19.16
C LEU A 77 -37.62 -20.63 -20.10
N PHE A 78 -37.80 -20.35 -21.40
CA PHE A 78 -36.74 -20.41 -22.39
C PHE A 78 -35.65 -19.34 -22.19
N ILE A 79 -36.03 -18.13 -21.74
CA ILE A 79 -35.10 -17.04 -21.42
C ILE A 79 -34.28 -17.35 -20.14
N LEU A 80 -34.82 -18.18 -19.25
CA LEU A 80 -34.16 -18.61 -18.02
C LEU A 80 -33.25 -19.83 -18.21
N LEU A 81 -33.31 -20.51 -19.36
CA LEU A 81 -32.48 -21.68 -19.62
C LEU A 81 -31.03 -21.26 -19.96
N PRO A 82 -30.01 -21.94 -19.39
CA PRO A 82 -28.58 -21.67 -19.63
C PRO A 82 -28.14 -21.49 -21.09
N PRO A 83 -28.71 -22.20 -22.09
CA PRO A 83 -28.33 -22.05 -23.49
C PRO A 83 -28.63 -20.66 -24.07
N PHE A 84 -29.68 -19.98 -23.60
CA PHE A 84 -30.11 -18.70 -24.15
C PHE A 84 -29.15 -17.56 -23.77
N ASN A 85 -28.75 -17.49 -22.50
CA ASN A 85 -27.75 -16.53 -22.02
C ASN A 85 -26.39 -16.70 -22.71
N LYS A 86 -26.02 -17.93 -23.07
CA LYS A 86 -24.77 -18.20 -23.80
C LYS A 86 -24.84 -17.67 -25.24
N ILE A 87 -25.96 -17.87 -25.92
CA ILE A 87 -26.17 -17.40 -27.30
C ILE A 87 -26.22 -15.88 -27.38
N THR A 88 -26.90 -15.20 -26.44
CA THR A 88 -26.96 -13.72 -26.41
C THR A 88 -25.61 -13.10 -26.12
N ARG A 89 -24.79 -13.74 -25.29
CA ARG A 89 -23.42 -13.29 -24.99
C ARG A 89 -22.49 -13.47 -26.19
N GLU A 90 -22.55 -14.62 -26.87
CA GLU A 90 -21.63 -14.97 -27.96
C GLU A 90 -21.97 -14.28 -29.30
N HIS A 91 -23.24 -14.02 -29.59
CA HIS A 91 -23.65 -13.47 -30.89
C HIS A 91 -24.21 -12.04 -30.86
N LEU A 92 -24.66 -11.55 -29.69
CA LEU A 92 -25.32 -10.23 -29.57
C LEU A 92 -24.57 -9.26 -28.63
N ASN A 93 -23.46 -9.70 -28.01
CA ASN A 93 -22.58 -8.91 -27.14
C ASN A 93 -23.34 -8.10 -26.07
N PHE A 94 -24.40 -8.70 -25.53
CA PHE A 94 -25.34 -8.09 -24.58
C PHE A 94 -25.62 -9.07 -23.44
N GLU A 95 -25.44 -8.61 -22.20
CA GLU A 95 -25.79 -9.36 -20.99
C GLU A 95 -26.95 -8.66 -20.29
N LEU A 96 -28.05 -9.38 -20.04
CA LEU A 96 -29.16 -8.86 -19.26
C LEU A 96 -28.75 -8.76 -17.79
N PRO A 97 -28.80 -7.56 -17.17
CA PRO A 97 -28.44 -7.40 -15.77
C PRO A 97 -29.43 -8.19 -14.89
N ARG A 98 -28.93 -8.81 -13.82
CA ARG A 98 -29.72 -9.69 -12.94
C ARG A 98 -30.97 -9.00 -12.38
N SER A 99 -30.90 -7.70 -12.11
CA SER A 99 -32.04 -6.88 -11.69
C SER A 99 -33.12 -6.74 -12.77
N ALA A 100 -32.74 -6.64 -14.05
CA ALA A 100 -33.69 -6.62 -15.16
C ALA A 100 -34.35 -7.99 -15.37
N ILE A 101 -33.60 -9.08 -15.21
CA ILE A 101 -34.16 -10.44 -15.23
C ILE A 101 -35.15 -10.63 -14.09
N ILE A 102 -34.79 -10.21 -12.87
CA ILE A 102 -35.66 -10.27 -11.69
C ILE A 102 -36.90 -9.40 -11.89
N CYS A 103 -36.77 -8.17 -12.39
CA CYS A 103 -37.92 -7.32 -12.71
C CYS A 103 -38.80 -7.93 -13.81
N LEU A 104 -38.23 -8.53 -14.86
CA LEU A 104 -39.00 -9.17 -15.93
C LEU A 104 -39.78 -10.37 -15.37
N VAL A 105 -39.13 -11.20 -14.55
CA VAL A 105 -39.75 -12.35 -13.88
C VAL A 105 -40.84 -11.89 -12.93
N ILE A 106 -40.62 -10.83 -12.14
CA ILE A 106 -41.62 -10.27 -11.21
C ILE A 106 -42.82 -9.71 -11.98
N VAL A 107 -42.60 -8.91 -13.03
CA VAL A 107 -43.67 -8.34 -13.86
C VAL A 107 -44.48 -9.45 -14.54
N LEU A 108 -43.81 -10.47 -15.08
CA LEU A 108 -44.46 -11.60 -15.76
C LEU A 108 -45.19 -12.53 -14.77
N PHE A 109 -44.66 -12.68 -13.55
CA PHE A 109 -45.32 -13.38 -12.44
C PHE A 109 -46.61 -12.65 -12.02
N PHE A 110 -46.57 -11.32 -11.86
CA PHE A 110 -47.76 -10.53 -11.51
C PHE A 110 -48.82 -10.51 -12.63
N VAL A 111 -48.42 -10.56 -13.91
CA VAL A 111 -49.36 -10.71 -15.04
C VAL A 111 -49.99 -12.10 -15.09
N GLY A 112 -49.27 -13.15 -14.68
CA GLY A 112 -49.79 -14.52 -14.57
C GLY A 112 -50.68 -14.77 -13.35
N CYS A 113 -50.49 -14.03 -12.26
CA CYS A 113 -51.21 -14.22 -10.98
C CYS A 113 -52.59 -13.56 -10.90
N ILE A 114 -53.07 -12.88 -11.96
CA ILE A 114 -54.45 -12.33 -11.99
C ILE A 114 -55.50 -13.40 -12.37
N ALA A 115 -55.05 -14.62 -12.68
CA ALA A 115 -55.92 -15.77 -12.85
C ALA A 115 -55.60 -16.83 -11.79
N TYR A 116 -56.65 -17.20 -11.03
CA TYR A 116 -56.75 -18.29 -10.06
C TYR A 116 -56.49 -17.96 -8.58
N PRO A 117 -57.39 -18.41 -7.68
CA PRO A 117 -57.26 -18.23 -6.23
C PRO A 117 -56.28 -19.23 -5.61
N VAL A 118 -55.59 -18.77 -4.58
CA VAL A 118 -54.57 -19.50 -3.80
C VAL A 118 -55.21 -20.51 -2.85
N PRO A 119 -54.75 -21.78 -2.79
CA PRO A 119 -55.02 -22.68 -1.67
C PRO A 119 -53.93 -22.57 -0.60
N ASP A 120 -54.40 -22.58 0.65
CA ASP A 120 -53.62 -22.62 1.89
C ASP A 120 -53.01 -24.01 2.13
N THR A 121 -51.71 -24.09 2.44
CA THR A 121 -51.12 -25.26 3.12
C THR A 121 -49.85 -24.90 3.89
N THR A 122 -49.95 -25.06 5.21
CA THR A 122 -48.87 -25.13 6.19
C THR A 122 -48.19 -26.50 6.19
N GLN A 123 -46.85 -26.58 6.21
CA GLN A 123 -46.04 -27.59 6.96
C GLN A 123 -44.50 -27.39 6.80
N PRO A 124 -43.63 -28.02 7.64
CA PRO A 124 -42.51 -27.34 8.29
C PRO A 124 -41.12 -27.68 7.73
N THR A 125 -40.16 -26.79 8.03
CA THR A 125 -38.74 -26.85 7.66
C THR A 125 -37.95 -27.82 8.55
N PRO A 126 -37.07 -28.68 8.00
CA PRO A 126 -36.13 -29.46 8.81
C PRO A 126 -34.92 -28.62 9.25
N LYS A 127 -34.49 -28.85 10.50
CA LYS A 127 -33.33 -28.24 11.18
C LYS A 127 -31.99 -28.62 10.51
N PRO A 128 -30.98 -27.73 10.49
CA PRO A 128 -29.63 -28.08 10.05
C PRO A 128 -28.91 -28.99 11.06
N VAL A 129 -28.21 -29.99 10.54
CA VAL A 129 -27.29 -30.87 11.27
C VAL A 129 -25.97 -30.13 11.50
N VAL A 130 -25.53 -30.07 12.75
CA VAL A 130 -24.24 -29.48 13.17
C VAL A 130 -23.17 -30.57 13.10
N THR A 131 -22.12 -30.34 12.33
CA THR A 131 -20.90 -31.16 12.31
C THR A 131 -19.88 -30.55 13.29
N PRO A 132 -19.23 -31.33 14.18
CA PRO A 132 -18.28 -30.79 15.14
C PRO A 132 -16.94 -30.42 14.50
N THR A 133 -16.48 -29.21 14.79
CA THR A 133 -15.13 -28.70 14.50
C THR A 133 -14.10 -29.30 15.46
N PRO A 134 -12.93 -29.78 15.00
CA PRO A 134 -11.88 -30.24 15.89
C PRO A 134 -11.15 -29.07 16.58
N THR A 135 -10.93 -29.24 17.88
CA THR A 135 -10.16 -28.38 18.79
C THR A 135 -8.69 -28.23 18.36
N PRO A 136 -8.09 -27.02 18.39
CA PRO A 136 -6.65 -26.88 18.17
C PRO A 136 -5.86 -27.37 19.39
N THR A 137 -4.87 -28.21 19.11
CA THR A 137 -3.86 -28.69 20.06
C THR A 137 -2.91 -27.56 20.43
N SER A 138 -2.70 -27.35 21.73
CA SER A 138 -1.76 -26.37 22.28
C SER A 138 -0.31 -26.72 21.94
N THR A 139 0.39 -25.82 21.26
CA THR A 139 1.85 -25.84 21.10
C THR A 139 2.52 -25.46 22.43
N PRO A 140 3.60 -26.14 22.85
CA PRO A 140 4.30 -25.80 24.09
C PRO A 140 5.03 -24.46 23.97
N THR A 141 4.78 -23.57 24.93
CA THR A 141 5.47 -22.29 25.14
C THR A 141 6.96 -22.53 25.42
N PRO A 142 7.90 -21.95 24.65
CA PRO A 142 9.30 -21.96 25.03
C PRO A 142 9.52 -21.14 26.30
N LYS A 143 10.44 -21.62 27.13
CA LYS A 143 10.82 -21.06 28.43
C LYS A 143 11.54 -19.71 28.22
N PRO A 144 11.24 -18.65 28.99
CA PRO A 144 11.88 -17.35 28.80
C PRO A 144 13.39 -17.45 29.04
N ILE A 145 14.18 -17.08 28.03
CA ILE A 145 15.60 -16.79 28.16
C ILE A 145 15.67 -15.38 28.75
N ALA A 146 16.46 -15.20 29.82
CA ALA A 146 16.53 -13.92 30.52
C ALA A 146 17.02 -12.81 29.58
N THR A 147 16.16 -11.81 29.38
CA THR A 147 16.45 -10.59 28.64
C THR A 147 17.55 -9.80 29.35
N PRO A 148 18.61 -9.34 28.66
CA PRO A 148 19.59 -8.45 29.27
C PRO A 148 18.92 -7.15 29.71
N ILE A 149 19.19 -6.75 30.95
CA ILE A 149 18.70 -5.51 31.57
C ILE A 149 19.31 -4.33 30.79
N PRO A 150 18.50 -3.37 30.29
CA PRO A 150 19.00 -2.19 29.60
C PRO A 150 20.04 -1.46 30.46
N LYS A 151 21.17 -1.08 29.85
CA LYS A 151 22.21 -0.28 30.51
C LYS A 151 21.62 1.05 30.99
N PRO A 152 21.98 1.54 32.19
CA PRO A 152 21.49 2.83 32.67
C PRO A 152 21.94 3.96 31.72
N GLY A 153 20.98 4.62 31.05
CA GLY A 153 21.24 5.80 30.23
C GLY A 153 20.60 5.80 28.84
N PHE A 154 20.19 4.64 28.31
CA PHE A 154 19.51 4.58 27.00
C PHE A 154 18.00 4.64 27.14
N THR A 155 17.36 5.43 26.29
CA THR A 155 15.91 5.56 26.22
C THR A 155 15.36 4.57 25.21
N ILE A 156 14.50 3.67 25.68
CA ILE A 156 13.70 2.78 24.83
C ILE A 156 12.44 3.55 24.40
N PRO A 157 12.06 3.56 23.11
CA PRO A 157 10.81 4.16 22.67
C PRO A 157 9.62 3.43 23.30
N GLU A 158 8.68 4.18 23.87
CA GLU A 158 7.40 3.62 24.29
C GLU A 158 6.62 3.11 23.07
N ILE A 159 5.76 2.11 23.29
CA ILE A 159 4.82 1.62 22.30
C ILE A 159 3.46 2.27 22.58
N PRO A 160 2.99 3.17 21.71
CA PRO A 160 1.69 3.81 21.91
C PRO A 160 0.56 2.78 21.96
N SER A 161 -0.42 3.00 22.84
CA SER A 161 -1.62 2.14 22.92
C SER A 161 -2.70 2.51 21.89
N TYR A 162 -2.53 3.64 21.19
CA TYR A 162 -3.45 4.12 20.16
C TYR A 162 -2.96 3.73 18.77
N GLN A 163 -3.86 3.71 17.79
CA GLN A 163 -3.51 3.42 16.40
C GLN A 163 -2.91 4.66 15.72
N PRO A 164 -1.89 4.49 14.87
CA PRO A 164 -1.21 5.62 14.22
C PRO A 164 -2.07 6.28 13.13
N HIS A 165 -3.08 5.55 12.65
CA HIS A 165 -4.03 6.01 11.64
C HIS A 165 -5.45 6.00 12.22
N ASP A 166 -6.17 7.11 12.03
CA ASP A 166 -7.61 7.22 12.30
C ASP A 166 -8.32 7.45 10.97
N PHE A 167 -8.71 6.36 10.32
CA PHE A 167 -9.50 6.41 9.09
C PHE A 167 -10.94 6.79 9.46
N GLU A 168 -11.49 7.84 8.85
CA GLU A 168 -12.88 8.28 8.99
C GLU A 168 -13.88 7.24 8.42
N ARG A 169 -14.97 7.67 7.76
CA ARG A 169 -15.94 6.77 7.14
C ARG A 169 -15.95 6.94 5.64
N LYS A 170 -15.66 5.84 4.95
CA LYS A 170 -16.03 5.61 3.54
C LYS A 170 -17.40 6.24 3.19
N PRO A 171 -17.47 7.12 2.17
CA PRO A 171 -18.73 7.72 1.73
C PRO A 171 -19.77 6.68 1.30
N SER A 172 -21.05 7.05 1.41
CA SER A 172 -22.14 6.18 0.96
C SER A 172 -22.28 6.21 -0.57
N ALA A 173 -22.40 5.02 -1.18
CA ALA A 173 -22.51 4.83 -2.62
C ALA A 173 -23.96 4.88 -3.11
N TYR A 174 -24.50 6.09 -3.32
CA TYR A 174 -25.89 6.27 -3.79
C TYR A 174 -26.00 6.58 -5.30
N ALA A 175 -24.89 6.72 -6.02
CA ALA A 175 -24.93 7.03 -7.44
C ALA A 175 -25.50 5.86 -8.26
N VAL A 176 -26.47 6.16 -9.11
CA VAL A 176 -27.08 5.20 -10.04
C VAL A 176 -26.24 5.03 -11.31
N PHE A 177 -25.46 6.05 -11.69
CA PHE A 177 -24.68 6.08 -12.92
C PHE A 177 -23.17 6.15 -12.63
N GLU A 178 -22.39 5.44 -13.45
CA GLU A 178 -20.93 5.43 -13.40
C GLU A 178 -20.33 6.74 -13.98
N PRO A 179 -19.67 7.61 -13.19
CA PRO A 179 -19.10 8.86 -13.71
C PRO A 179 -17.77 8.67 -14.45
N GLY A 180 -17.14 7.49 -14.31
CA GLY A 180 -15.81 7.15 -14.83
C GLY A 180 -14.68 7.57 -13.87
N TYR A 181 -13.56 6.87 -13.95
CA TYR A 181 -12.32 7.21 -13.24
C TYR A 181 -11.11 7.08 -14.18
N GLU A 182 -10.03 7.80 -13.87
CA GLU A 182 -8.73 7.68 -14.53
C GLU A 182 -7.65 8.15 -13.54
N PHE A 183 -6.59 7.36 -13.39
CA PHE A 183 -5.45 7.71 -12.55
C PHE A 183 -4.16 7.15 -13.13
N SER A 184 -3.03 7.66 -12.66
CA SER A 184 -1.71 7.06 -12.88
C SER A 184 -1.04 6.74 -11.56
N ILE A 185 -0.28 5.65 -11.56
CA ILE A 185 0.45 5.17 -10.38
C ILE A 185 1.92 5.55 -10.54
N LYS A 186 2.50 6.10 -9.48
CA LYS A 186 3.95 6.25 -9.32
C LYS A 186 4.37 5.43 -8.11
N THR A 187 5.51 4.74 -8.22
CA THR A 187 6.06 3.94 -7.12
C THR A 187 7.53 4.23 -6.89
N ALA A 188 7.96 3.98 -5.66
CA ALA A 188 9.36 3.81 -5.25
C ALA A 188 9.42 2.49 -4.48
N ARG A 189 10.48 1.70 -4.66
CA ARG A 189 10.55 0.34 -4.11
C ARG A 189 11.95 0.02 -3.62
N SER A 190 12.03 -0.72 -2.53
CA SER A 190 13.27 -1.41 -2.16
C SER A 190 13.58 -2.49 -3.20
N GLU A 191 14.82 -2.97 -3.20
CA GLU A 191 15.13 -4.22 -3.87
C GLU A 191 14.39 -5.40 -3.21
N PHE A 192 14.14 -6.44 -3.99
CA PHE A 192 13.47 -7.65 -3.53
C PHE A 192 14.49 -8.76 -3.44
N TYR A 193 14.41 -9.54 -2.36
CA TYR A 193 15.35 -10.62 -2.10
C TYR A 193 14.62 -11.92 -1.76
N ASP A 194 15.27 -13.05 -2.04
CA ASP A 194 14.81 -14.36 -1.60
C ASP A 194 14.60 -14.38 -0.07
N TYR A 195 13.55 -15.07 0.37
CA TYR A 195 13.19 -15.20 1.80
C TYR A 195 12.99 -13.88 2.57
N SER A 196 12.80 -12.75 1.88
CA SER A 196 12.66 -11.41 2.48
C SER A 196 11.29 -10.78 2.24
N ILE A 197 11.08 -9.57 2.78
CA ILE A 197 9.92 -8.72 2.53
C ILE A 197 10.38 -7.52 1.71
N GLY A 198 9.84 -7.37 0.50
CA GLY A 198 10.04 -6.16 -0.31
C GLY A 198 8.91 -5.17 -0.09
N VAL A 199 9.24 -3.88 -0.06
CA VAL A 199 8.30 -2.79 0.23
C VAL A 199 8.19 -1.84 -0.97
N ILE A 200 6.96 -1.39 -1.23
CA ILE A 200 6.65 -0.43 -2.30
C ILE A 200 5.87 0.75 -1.74
N LYS A 201 6.41 1.95 -1.91
CA LYS A 201 5.73 3.22 -1.67
C LYS A 201 4.89 3.56 -2.90
N ILE A 202 3.61 3.90 -2.70
CA ILE A 202 2.65 4.09 -3.77
C ILE A 202 2.08 5.52 -3.73
N TRP A 203 2.13 6.22 -4.86
CA TRP A 203 1.43 7.48 -5.10
C TRP A 203 0.41 7.32 -6.23
N LEU A 204 -0.74 7.95 -6.05
CA LEU A 204 -1.79 8.03 -7.06
C LEU A 204 -1.98 9.47 -7.50
N GLU A 205 -2.00 9.69 -8.81
CA GLU A 205 -2.39 10.94 -9.43
C GLU A 205 -3.70 10.76 -10.17
N ASN A 206 -4.71 11.55 -9.81
CA ASN A 206 -6.00 11.54 -10.49
C ASN A 206 -5.89 12.33 -11.81
N THR A 207 -5.81 11.60 -12.91
CA THR A 207 -5.72 12.16 -14.27
C THR A 207 -7.10 12.30 -14.93
N GLY A 208 -8.15 11.86 -14.24
CA GLY A 208 -9.54 11.99 -14.66
C GLY A 208 -10.19 13.30 -14.27
N ASN A 209 -11.49 13.42 -14.55
CA ASN A 209 -12.27 14.63 -14.28
C ASN A 209 -13.10 14.58 -12.99
N ASN A 210 -13.20 13.41 -12.36
CA ASN A 210 -14.02 13.20 -11.17
C ASN A 210 -13.12 13.01 -9.96
N ALA A 211 -13.49 13.59 -8.81
CA ALA A 211 -12.78 13.31 -7.57
C ALA A 211 -12.87 11.81 -7.23
N LEU A 212 -11.74 11.25 -6.81
CA LEU A 212 -11.64 9.86 -6.38
C LEU A 212 -11.60 9.79 -4.86
N PHE A 213 -12.18 8.75 -4.30
CA PHE A 213 -11.99 8.37 -2.91
C PHE A 213 -11.42 6.96 -2.88
N ILE A 214 -10.15 6.83 -2.47
CA ILE A 214 -9.45 5.56 -2.33
C ILE A 214 -9.64 5.10 -0.90
N TYR A 215 -10.19 3.90 -0.71
CA TYR A 215 -10.46 3.34 0.62
C TYR A 215 -9.63 2.11 0.96
N GLN A 216 -9.05 1.44 -0.04
CA GLN A 216 -8.01 0.42 0.15
C GLN A 216 -7.01 0.48 -1.01
N TYR A 217 -5.78 0.07 -0.74
CA TYR A 217 -4.71 -0.07 -1.71
C TYR A 217 -3.87 -1.30 -1.37
N GLY A 218 -3.04 -1.80 -2.29
CA GLY A 218 -2.28 -3.01 -2.03
C GLY A 218 -1.80 -3.70 -3.30
N LEU A 219 -1.31 -4.93 -3.12
CA LEU A 219 -0.59 -5.67 -4.16
C LEU A 219 -1.22 -7.05 -4.38
N ARG A 220 -1.14 -7.54 -5.62
CA ARG A 220 -1.51 -8.89 -6.00
C ARG A 220 -0.35 -9.54 -6.76
N PRO A 221 0.52 -10.33 -6.09
CA PRO A 221 1.50 -11.15 -6.78
C PRO A 221 0.82 -12.33 -7.50
N ASP A 222 1.47 -12.89 -8.51
CA ASP A 222 0.94 -13.98 -9.35
C ASP A 222 0.63 -15.29 -8.59
N TRP A 223 1.27 -15.53 -7.44
CA TRP A 223 0.95 -16.65 -6.54
C TRP A 223 -0.22 -16.37 -5.59
N ALA A 224 -0.79 -15.16 -5.57
CA ALA A 224 -1.97 -14.88 -4.79
C ALA A 224 -3.13 -15.77 -5.30
N GLN A 225 -3.80 -16.47 -4.37
CA GLN A 225 -4.95 -17.31 -4.72
C GLN A 225 -6.02 -16.49 -5.46
N GLU A 226 -6.78 -17.12 -6.34
CA GLU A 226 -7.83 -16.45 -7.12
C GLU A 226 -8.79 -15.67 -6.19
N GLY A 227 -8.94 -14.36 -6.45
CA GLY A 227 -9.74 -13.45 -5.65
C GLY A 227 -9.07 -12.92 -4.36
N ARG A 228 -7.81 -13.29 -4.08
CA ARG A 228 -7.01 -12.73 -2.99
C ARG A 228 -6.02 -11.68 -3.49
N TRP A 229 -5.78 -10.70 -2.65
CA TRP A 229 -4.74 -9.68 -2.75
C TRP A 229 -4.43 -9.22 -1.31
N TYR A 230 -3.41 -8.40 -1.14
CA TYR A 230 -2.96 -7.93 0.18
C TYR A 230 -3.30 -6.45 0.34
N PRO A 231 -4.54 -6.11 0.74
CA PRO A 231 -4.95 -4.72 0.93
C PRO A 231 -4.48 -4.14 2.26
N SER A 232 -4.38 -2.82 2.27
CA SER A 232 -4.25 -1.97 3.44
C SER A 232 -5.31 -0.87 3.33
N ASP A 233 -5.91 -0.53 4.46
CA ASP A 233 -6.95 0.50 4.51
C ASP A 233 -6.31 1.89 4.33
N THR A 234 -7.02 2.79 3.68
CA THR A 234 -6.63 4.20 3.51
C THR A 234 -7.89 5.03 3.37
N GLU A 235 -7.83 6.35 3.51
CA GLU A 235 -8.98 7.21 3.25
C GLU A 235 -8.55 8.50 2.57
N LEU A 236 -8.37 8.41 1.26
CA LEU A 236 -7.79 9.50 0.50
C LEU A 236 -8.76 9.99 -0.57
N MET A 237 -9.23 11.22 -0.39
CA MET A 237 -9.82 11.98 -1.47
C MET A 237 -8.70 12.54 -2.36
N ILE A 238 -8.74 12.23 -3.66
CA ILE A 238 -7.79 12.72 -4.67
C ILE A 238 -8.59 13.48 -5.73
N ASN A 239 -8.49 14.81 -5.74
CA ASN A 239 -9.18 15.66 -6.68
C ASN A 239 -8.56 15.59 -8.09
N PRO A 240 -9.28 15.97 -9.15
CA PRO A 240 -8.71 16.04 -10.50
C PRO A 240 -7.41 16.85 -10.55
N GLY A 241 -6.35 16.25 -11.09
CA GLY A 241 -5.00 16.83 -11.18
C GLY A 241 -4.17 16.75 -9.88
N GLU A 242 -4.73 16.21 -8.80
CA GLU A 242 -4.02 16.04 -7.53
C GLU A 242 -3.26 14.71 -7.52
N ARG A 243 -2.05 14.73 -6.94
CA ARG A 243 -1.28 13.53 -6.61
C ARG A 243 -1.17 13.39 -5.10
N LYS A 244 -1.47 12.21 -4.57
CA LYS A 244 -1.30 11.89 -3.15
C LYS A 244 -0.46 10.64 -2.94
N TYR A 245 0.30 10.65 -1.85
CA TYR A 245 0.88 9.44 -1.30
C TYR A 245 -0.23 8.60 -0.70
N VAL A 246 -0.32 7.33 -1.12
CA VAL A 246 -1.40 6.42 -0.71
C VAL A 246 -0.99 5.57 0.48
N GLY A 247 0.26 5.14 0.51
CA GLY A 247 0.85 4.35 1.59
C GLY A 247 1.95 3.41 1.09
N MET A 248 2.37 2.52 1.98
CA MET A 248 3.29 1.43 1.67
C MET A 248 2.53 0.11 1.56
N ALA A 249 2.94 -0.75 0.64
CA ALA A 249 2.48 -2.13 0.56
C ALA A 249 3.67 -3.05 0.42
N SER A 250 3.60 -4.24 1.01
CA SER A 250 4.71 -5.19 1.00
C SER A 250 4.33 -6.54 0.41
N VAL A 251 5.36 -7.25 -0.03
CA VAL A 251 5.26 -8.63 -0.55
C VAL A 251 6.32 -9.47 0.14
N LYS A 252 5.88 -10.55 0.77
CA LYS A 252 6.76 -11.56 1.35
C LYS A 252 7.14 -12.60 0.29
N ILE A 253 8.43 -12.82 0.12
CA ILE A 253 9.01 -13.87 -0.72
C ILE A 253 9.47 -14.99 0.21
N GLU A 254 9.08 -16.24 -0.09
CA GLU A 254 9.35 -17.40 0.78
C GLU A 254 10.15 -18.51 0.09
N ASN A 255 10.62 -18.27 -1.14
CA ASN A 255 11.35 -19.25 -1.95
C ASN A 255 12.41 -18.55 -2.79
N ASP A 256 13.37 -19.33 -3.30
CA ASP A 256 14.33 -18.87 -4.31
C ASP A 256 13.61 -18.67 -5.65
N ILE A 257 13.48 -17.41 -6.10
CA ILE A 257 12.82 -17.06 -7.38
C ILE A 257 13.62 -15.98 -8.11
N ASP A 258 13.66 -16.03 -9.45
CA ASP A 258 14.36 -14.98 -10.23
C ASP A 258 13.53 -13.70 -10.34
N SER A 259 12.19 -13.85 -10.44
CA SER A 259 11.25 -12.75 -10.59
C SER A 259 9.81 -13.21 -10.37
N PHE A 260 8.91 -12.25 -10.21
CA PHE A 260 7.46 -12.50 -10.15
C PHE A 260 6.65 -11.39 -10.82
N TYR A 261 5.40 -11.69 -11.19
CA TYR A 261 4.47 -10.69 -11.69
C TYR A 261 3.59 -10.14 -10.57
N MET A 262 3.33 -8.84 -10.62
CA MET A 262 2.58 -8.14 -9.60
C MET A 262 1.65 -7.09 -10.19
N GLU A 263 0.43 -7.02 -9.67
CA GLU A 263 -0.54 -5.98 -9.99
C GLU A 263 -0.77 -5.08 -8.77
N TYR A 264 -1.08 -3.82 -9.03
CA TYR A 264 -1.54 -2.88 -8.00
C TYR A 264 -3.06 -2.92 -7.92
N GLY A 265 -3.59 -3.05 -6.72
CA GLY A 265 -5.03 -3.03 -6.45
C GLY A 265 -5.44 -1.75 -5.74
N PHE A 266 -6.57 -1.17 -6.14
CA PHE A 266 -7.17 -0.02 -5.46
C PHE A 266 -8.67 -0.22 -5.33
N SER A 267 -9.19 -0.07 -4.13
CA SER A 267 -10.62 0.01 -3.91
C SER A 267 -11.04 1.46 -3.88
N LEU A 268 -11.87 1.87 -4.85
CA LEU A 268 -12.11 3.29 -5.12
C LEU A 268 -13.56 3.63 -5.44
N MET A 269 -13.90 4.88 -5.15
CA MET A 269 -15.14 5.52 -5.56
C MET A 269 -14.84 6.74 -6.42
N ALA A 270 -15.75 7.11 -7.30
CA ALA A 270 -15.69 8.38 -8.03
C ALA A 270 -16.96 9.21 -7.82
N LYS A 271 -16.78 10.52 -7.71
CA LYS A 271 -17.88 11.46 -7.47
C LYS A 271 -18.58 11.83 -8.77
N THR A 272 -19.91 11.78 -8.80
CA THR A 272 -20.72 12.24 -9.93
C THR A 272 -20.87 13.76 -9.93
N SER A 273 -21.31 14.33 -11.05
CA SER A 273 -21.63 15.77 -11.18
C SER A 273 -22.63 16.27 -10.13
N ASP A 274 -23.54 15.39 -9.71
CA ASP A 274 -24.61 15.70 -8.76
C ASP A 274 -24.16 15.50 -7.30
N GLY A 275 -22.87 15.18 -7.10
CA GLY A 275 -22.24 15.06 -5.79
C GLY A 275 -22.36 13.69 -5.11
N ASN A 276 -23.01 12.71 -5.74
CA ASN A 276 -23.11 11.34 -5.24
C ASN A 276 -21.86 10.53 -5.55
N TRP A 277 -21.60 9.48 -4.77
CA TRP A 277 -20.47 8.57 -5.02
C TRP A 277 -20.93 7.28 -5.71
N TYR A 278 -20.18 6.87 -6.73
CA TYR A 278 -20.27 5.56 -7.33
C TYR A 278 -19.07 4.72 -6.88
N ASP A 279 -19.33 3.52 -6.36
CA ASP A 279 -18.30 2.61 -5.87
C ASP A 279 -17.92 1.59 -6.96
N TYR A 280 -16.65 1.58 -7.35
CA TYR A 280 -16.14 0.63 -8.33
C TYR A 280 -15.68 -0.68 -7.71
N GLY A 281 -15.66 -0.79 -6.37
CA GLY A 281 -15.01 -1.88 -5.69
C GLY A 281 -13.50 -1.84 -5.93
N THR A 282 -12.87 -3.02 -5.89
CA THR A 282 -11.44 -3.16 -6.17
C THR A 282 -11.19 -3.26 -7.67
N VAL A 283 -10.32 -2.39 -8.16
CA VAL A 283 -9.77 -2.43 -9.52
C VAL A 283 -8.30 -2.80 -9.45
N PHE A 284 -7.80 -3.53 -10.44
CA PHE A 284 -6.40 -3.91 -10.55
C PHE A 284 -5.81 -3.35 -11.84
N THR A 285 -4.53 -3.03 -11.82
CA THR A 285 -3.79 -2.65 -13.03
C THR A 285 -3.89 -3.75 -14.09
N MET A 286 -4.18 -3.37 -15.33
CA MET A 286 -4.39 -4.32 -16.43
C MET A 286 -3.13 -5.08 -16.86
N ASP A 287 -1.95 -4.45 -16.71
CA ASP A 287 -0.67 -4.99 -17.13
C ASP A 287 0.18 -5.30 -15.88
N PRO A 288 0.36 -6.58 -15.52
CA PRO A 288 1.22 -6.97 -14.40
C PRO A 288 2.67 -6.53 -14.63
N LEU A 289 3.31 -6.06 -13.57
CA LEU A 289 4.71 -5.67 -13.58
C LEU A 289 5.59 -6.86 -13.18
N SER A 290 6.61 -7.16 -13.98
CA SER A 290 7.65 -8.12 -13.59
C SER A 290 8.64 -7.46 -12.61
N ILE A 291 8.81 -8.09 -11.46
CA ILE A 291 9.69 -7.65 -10.37
C ILE A 291 10.86 -8.64 -10.28
N PRO A 292 12.11 -8.22 -10.52
CA PRO A 292 13.27 -9.08 -10.29
C PRO A 292 13.48 -9.30 -8.80
N VAL A 293 14.01 -10.46 -8.44
CA VAL A 293 14.36 -10.84 -7.07
C VAL A 293 15.83 -11.25 -7.05
N ASN A 294 16.55 -10.74 -6.06
CA ASN A 294 17.97 -10.98 -5.85
C ASN A 294 18.17 -12.13 -4.84
N PRO A 295 19.23 -12.94 -4.98
CA PRO A 295 19.58 -13.91 -3.95
C PRO A 295 20.05 -13.21 -2.67
N VAL A 296 19.84 -13.88 -1.53
CA VAL A 296 20.49 -13.52 -0.26
C VAL A 296 22.00 -13.75 -0.35
N ILE A 297 22.77 -13.06 0.50
CA ILE A 297 24.20 -13.30 0.65
C ILE A 297 24.50 -14.24 1.83
N ASP A 298 25.73 -14.75 1.88
CA ASP A 298 26.25 -15.43 3.05
C ASP A 298 26.61 -14.41 4.14
N ASP A 299 26.58 -14.82 5.41
CA ASP A 299 27.01 -13.98 6.52
C ASP A 299 28.53 -13.67 6.40
N ILE A 300 28.90 -12.42 6.66
CA ILE A 300 30.25 -11.90 6.60
C ILE A 300 30.71 -11.58 8.02
N ASP A 301 31.97 -11.90 8.34
CA ASP A 301 32.53 -11.60 9.66
C ASP A 301 33.03 -10.15 9.70
N GLU A 302 32.12 -9.23 10.06
CA GLU A 302 32.41 -7.81 10.14
C GLU A 302 33.15 -7.45 11.44
N ARG A 303 34.14 -6.56 11.31
CA ARG A 303 34.85 -6.03 12.46
C ARG A 303 34.31 -4.68 12.91
N TYR A 304 33.69 -4.66 14.08
CA TYR A 304 33.30 -3.41 14.75
C TYR A 304 34.52 -2.73 15.39
N VAL A 305 34.71 -1.45 15.09
CA VAL A 305 35.83 -0.63 15.60
C VAL A 305 35.34 0.71 16.15
N THR A 306 36.14 1.29 17.04
CA THR A 306 35.90 2.66 17.53
C THR A 306 36.96 3.59 16.93
N ASN A 307 36.53 4.73 16.40
CA ASN A 307 37.40 5.80 15.94
C ASN A 307 37.17 7.06 16.80
N LEU A 308 38.11 7.37 17.69
CA LEU A 308 37.97 8.48 18.63
C LEU A 308 37.90 9.86 17.96
N HIS A 309 38.61 10.05 16.85
CA HIS A 309 38.59 11.33 16.12
C HIS A 309 37.22 11.56 15.48
N MET A 310 36.73 10.54 14.77
CA MET A 310 35.41 10.55 14.16
C MET A 310 34.31 10.68 15.21
N SER A 311 34.42 9.94 16.32
CA SER A 311 33.47 10.02 17.43
C SER A 311 33.39 11.43 18.00
N LYS A 312 34.54 12.09 18.20
CA LYS A 312 34.56 13.49 18.65
C LYS A 312 33.89 14.41 17.62
N LYS A 313 34.20 14.26 16.33
CA LYS A 313 33.63 15.10 15.26
C LYS A 313 32.10 14.98 15.21
N VAL A 314 31.56 13.76 15.25
CA VAL A 314 30.10 13.53 15.29
C VAL A 314 29.47 14.15 16.54
N ASN A 315 30.04 13.90 17.72
CA ASN A 315 29.49 14.44 18.97
C ASN A 315 29.60 15.98 19.06
N ASP A 316 30.53 16.62 18.34
CA ASP A 316 30.58 18.08 18.22
C ASP A 316 29.51 18.64 17.25
N LEU A 317 28.92 17.80 16.37
CA LEU A 317 27.97 18.21 15.32
C LEU A 317 26.51 17.86 15.64
N VAL A 318 26.27 16.70 16.25
CA VAL A 318 24.94 16.33 16.72
C VAL A 318 24.52 17.31 17.81
N ASP A 319 23.50 18.13 17.52
CA ASP A 319 23.03 19.19 18.40
C ASP A 319 21.50 19.15 18.55
N PRO A 320 20.98 18.30 19.46
CA PRO A 320 19.55 18.23 19.74
C PRO A 320 18.99 19.49 20.41
N THR A 321 19.86 20.40 20.87
CA THR A 321 19.48 21.62 21.59
C THR A 321 19.45 22.86 20.71
N ASP A 322 19.94 22.77 19.46
CA ASP A 322 19.79 23.82 18.47
C ASP A 322 18.30 24.18 18.34
N PRO A 323 17.92 25.48 18.49
CA PRO A 323 16.52 25.88 18.50
C PRO A 323 15.74 25.45 17.25
N LYS A 324 16.39 25.44 16.08
CA LYS A 324 15.74 25.06 14.82
C LYS A 324 15.51 23.55 14.77
N VAL A 325 16.52 22.76 15.18
CA VAL A 325 16.40 21.29 15.28
C VAL A 325 15.28 20.92 16.25
N ARG A 326 15.30 21.51 17.46
CA ARG A 326 14.29 21.25 18.48
C ARG A 326 12.89 21.66 18.02
N GLU A 327 12.76 22.81 17.36
CA GLU A 327 11.48 23.26 16.80
C GLU A 327 10.93 22.22 15.81
N VAL A 328 11.71 21.84 14.80
CA VAL A 328 11.29 20.85 13.79
C VAL A 328 10.92 19.52 14.44
N ALA A 329 11.77 19.00 15.34
CA ALA A 329 11.52 17.74 16.01
C ALA A 329 10.22 17.74 16.83
N VAL A 330 9.93 18.81 17.57
CA VAL A 330 8.68 18.96 18.32
C VAL A 330 7.47 19.09 17.40
N GLN A 331 7.59 19.84 16.30
CA GLN A 331 6.48 20.02 15.37
C GLN A 331 6.04 18.70 14.73
N ILE A 332 6.97 17.78 14.49
CA ILE A 332 6.69 16.45 13.97
C ILE A 332 6.17 15.54 15.10
N ALA A 333 6.90 15.47 16.21
CA ALA A 333 6.57 14.55 17.30
C ALA A 333 5.21 14.84 17.97
N LYS A 334 4.70 16.08 17.92
CA LYS A 334 3.39 16.44 18.51
C LYS A 334 2.21 15.71 17.84
N GLU A 335 2.37 15.19 16.62
CA GLU A 335 1.34 14.39 15.94
C GLU A 335 1.09 13.07 16.68
N TYR A 336 2.11 12.59 17.40
CA TYR A 336 2.09 11.36 18.18
C TYR A 336 2.33 11.68 19.66
N PRO A 337 1.27 12.04 20.41
CA PRO A 337 1.41 12.60 21.74
C PRO A 337 1.98 11.60 22.75
N GLY A 338 2.86 12.10 23.63
CA GLY A 338 3.46 11.32 24.70
C GLY A 338 4.94 11.61 24.86
N THR A 339 5.59 10.82 25.71
CA THR A 339 7.05 10.65 25.75
C THR A 339 7.55 10.05 24.43
N TYR A 340 8.88 10.00 24.29
CA TYR A 340 9.53 9.38 23.14
C TYR A 340 8.95 7.99 22.85
N ASN A 341 8.43 7.81 21.64
CA ASN A 341 7.73 6.59 21.24
C ASN A 341 8.00 6.21 19.79
N VAL A 342 7.65 4.97 19.43
CA VAL A 342 7.95 4.39 18.11
C VAL A 342 7.37 5.23 16.96
N TYR A 343 6.17 5.81 17.11
CA TYR A 343 5.57 6.61 16.04
C TYR A 343 6.27 7.95 15.84
N GLN A 344 6.76 8.57 16.91
CA GLN A 344 7.62 9.76 16.81
C GLN A 344 8.93 9.43 16.09
N LEU A 345 9.57 8.29 16.40
CA LEU A 345 10.77 7.83 15.69
C LEU A 345 10.51 7.69 14.19
N CYS A 346 9.43 6.99 13.79
CA CYS A 346 9.12 6.79 12.38
C CYS A 346 8.80 8.12 11.68
N ALA A 347 8.06 9.02 12.33
CA ALA A 347 7.70 10.32 11.76
C ALA A 347 8.92 11.23 11.54
N LEU A 348 9.89 11.20 12.46
CA LEU A 348 11.14 11.96 12.31
C LEU A 348 12.01 11.40 11.18
N PHE A 349 12.11 10.06 11.08
CA PHE A 349 12.79 9.41 9.96
C PHE A 349 12.12 9.77 8.62
N ASP A 350 10.79 9.63 8.54
CA ASP A 350 10.02 9.93 7.34
C ASP A 350 10.14 11.40 6.93
N TYR A 351 10.21 12.32 7.90
CA TYR A 351 10.43 13.73 7.61
C TYR A 351 11.75 13.94 6.87
N VAL A 352 12.86 13.35 7.37
CA VAL A 352 14.16 13.47 6.71
C VAL A 352 14.11 12.82 5.32
N SER A 353 13.64 11.57 5.23
CA SER A 353 13.55 10.82 3.96
C SER A 353 12.73 11.53 2.88
N ASN A 354 11.68 12.27 3.26
CA ASN A 354 10.78 12.90 2.30
C ASN A 354 11.10 14.39 2.02
N ASN A 355 11.91 15.06 2.84
CA ASN A 355 12.11 16.51 2.75
C ASN A 355 13.57 16.95 2.60
N ILE A 356 14.54 16.04 2.75
CA ILE A 356 15.95 16.34 2.57
C ILE A 356 16.44 15.59 1.33
N GLU A 357 16.94 16.35 0.34
CA GLU A 357 17.46 15.79 -0.91
C GLU A 357 18.92 15.35 -0.76
N TYR A 358 19.28 14.22 -1.37
CA TYR A 358 20.69 13.81 -1.42
C TYR A 358 21.48 14.68 -2.38
N VAL A 359 22.52 15.36 -1.89
CA VAL A 359 23.45 16.15 -2.69
C VAL A 359 24.87 15.90 -2.22
N SER A 360 25.68 15.31 -3.08
CA SER A 360 27.10 15.06 -2.79
C SER A 360 27.89 16.34 -2.59
N ASP A 361 28.89 16.24 -1.74
CA ASP A 361 29.88 17.27 -1.52
C ASP A 361 30.68 17.72 -2.77
N PRO A 362 31.27 18.93 -2.73
CA PRO A 362 32.20 19.37 -3.76
C PRO A 362 33.38 18.41 -3.91
N ARG A 363 33.72 18.08 -5.16
CA ARG A 363 34.81 17.15 -5.48
C ARG A 363 36.08 17.41 -4.67
N GLY A 364 36.51 16.42 -3.90
CA GLY A 364 37.77 16.42 -3.15
C GLY A 364 37.71 17.19 -1.83
N ALA A 365 36.51 17.59 -1.41
CA ALA A 365 36.23 18.07 -0.06
C ALA A 365 35.24 17.11 0.61
N GLU A 366 35.30 17.11 1.94
CA GLU A 366 34.38 16.41 2.83
C GLU A 366 33.97 17.42 3.90
N TYR A 367 32.71 17.82 3.91
CA TYR A 367 32.12 18.83 4.75
C TYR A 367 30.87 18.27 5.43
N TRP A 368 30.99 18.08 6.75
CA TRP A 368 29.88 17.57 7.55
C TRP A 368 29.10 18.77 8.08
N ALA A 369 27.88 18.96 7.58
CA ALA A 369 27.03 20.05 7.93
C ALA A 369 26.46 19.90 9.35
N LYS A 370 26.16 21.04 9.96
CA LYS A 370 25.33 21.03 11.17
C LYS A 370 23.90 20.63 10.82
N PRO A 371 23.16 19.99 11.74
CA PRO A 371 21.77 19.63 11.48
C PRO A 371 20.88 20.83 11.10
N SER A 372 21.14 22.01 11.68
CA SER A 372 20.41 23.25 11.31
C SER A 372 20.75 23.79 9.92
N GLU A 373 21.97 23.51 9.41
CA GLU A 373 22.38 23.82 8.04
C GLU A 373 21.65 22.91 7.04
N THR A 374 21.64 21.59 7.29
CA THR A 374 20.92 20.60 6.47
C THR A 374 19.42 20.89 6.42
N LEU A 375 18.81 21.26 7.56
CA LEU A 375 17.42 21.72 7.61
C LEU A 375 17.20 23.05 6.84
N THR A 376 18.23 23.85 6.61
CA THR A 376 18.12 25.14 5.90
C THR A 376 18.26 24.94 4.40
N SER A 377 19.22 24.14 3.97
CA SER A 377 19.42 23.78 2.58
C SER A 377 18.32 22.88 2.04
N GLY A 378 17.76 22.02 2.90
CA GLY A 378 16.89 20.92 2.47
C GLY A 378 17.66 19.84 1.71
N ALA A 379 18.99 19.78 1.89
CA ALA A 379 19.85 18.84 1.19
C ALA A 379 21.18 18.60 1.91
N GLY A 380 21.77 17.43 1.70
CA GLY A 380 23.07 16.98 2.19
C GLY A 380 23.37 15.56 1.68
N ASP A 381 24.52 14.97 2.01
CA ASP A 381 24.84 13.58 1.71
C ASP A 381 24.71 12.67 2.96
N CYS A 382 25.42 11.55 3.02
CA CYS A 382 25.10 10.46 3.94
C CYS A 382 25.29 10.85 5.42
N GLU A 383 26.39 11.50 5.75
CA GLU A 383 26.69 11.93 7.10
C GLU A 383 25.79 13.09 7.55
N ASP A 384 25.42 13.99 6.64
CA ASP A 384 24.51 15.09 6.92
C ASP A 384 23.13 14.55 7.32
N HIS A 385 22.65 13.54 6.59
CA HIS A 385 21.42 12.83 6.91
C HIS A 385 21.54 12.10 8.26
N ALA A 386 22.63 11.37 8.50
CA ALA A 386 22.84 10.64 9.74
C ALA A 386 22.88 11.56 10.97
N ILE A 387 23.63 12.67 10.88
CA ILE A 387 23.74 13.68 11.93
C ILE A 387 22.39 14.36 12.17
N LEU A 388 21.64 14.67 11.12
CA LEU A 388 20.31 15.27 11.23
C LEU A 388 19.30 14.33 11.90
N VAL A 389 19.22 13.07 11.46
CA VAL A 389 18.34 12.05 12.05
C VAL A 389 18.65 11.88 13.54
N ALA A 390 19.93 11.73 13.88
CA ALA A 390 20.35 11.59 15.27
C ALA A 390 19.94 12.81 16.10
N SER A 391 20.23 14.02 15.61
CA SER A 391 19.89 15.26 16.32
C SER A 391 18.39 15.44 16.54
N LEU A 392 17.55 15.06 15.56
CA LEU A 392 16.09 15.14 15.67
C LEU A 392 15.52 14.15 16.69
N ILE A 393 16.02 12.92 16.71
CA ILE A 393 15.58 11.86 17.64
C ILE A 393 16.03 12.17 19.07
N GLU A 394 17.30 12.55 19.26
CA GLU A 394 17.83 12.99 20.55
C GLU A 394 17.06 14.21 21.08
N ALA A 395 16.65 15.13 20.19
CA ALA A 395 15.87 16.30 20.57
C ALA A 395 14.51 15.95 21.19
N VAL A 396 13.94 14.78 20.92
CA VAL A 396 12.68 14.30 21.55
C VAL A 396 12.91 13.25 22.63
N GLY A 397 14.16 12.97 22.99
CA GLY A 397 14.55 12.11 24.10
C GLY A 397 14.91 10.67 23.73
N GLY A 398 14.99 10.35 22.43
CA GLY A 398 15.51 9.07 21.97
C GLY A 398 17.02 8.97 22.13
N THR A 399 17.55 7.75 22.12
CA THR A 399 19.00 7.49 22.16
C THR A 399 19.45 6.97 20.82
N THR A 400 20.52 7.56 20.29
CA THR A 400 21.02 7.28 18.97
C THR A 400 22.50 6.92 18.95
N ARG A 401 22.90 6.33 17.81
CA ARG A 401 24.25 5.93 17.49
C ARG A 401 24.45 6.09 16.00
N LEU A 402 25.66 6.39 15.56
CA LEU A 402 26.01 6.38 14.14
C LEU A 402 26.94 5.19 13.85
N TYR A 403 26.79 4.67 12.65
CA TYR A 403 27.65 3.66 12.06
C TYR A 403 28.26 4.23 10.78
N ALA A 404 29.54 3.94 10.55
CA ALA A 404 30.23 4.35 9.34
C ALA A 404 30.98 3.18 8.72
N THR A 405 30.77 2.97 7.43
CA THR A 405 31.55 2.06 6.59
C THR A 405 32.75 2.82 6.00
N GLU A 406 33.39 2.30 4.94
CA GLU A 406 34.48 3.01 4.27
C GLU A 406 34.00 4.27 3.52
N ASP A 407 32.75 4.28 3.04
CA ASP A 407 32.21 5.28 2.13
C ASP A 407 30.77 5.73 2.46
N HIS A 408 30.19 5.25 3.56
CA HIS A 408 28.81 5.59 3.96
C HIS A 408 28.69 5.81 5.46
N MET A 409 27.71 6.62 5.87
CA MET A 409 27.36 6.85 7.27
C MET A 409 25.85 6.86 7.45
N PHE A 410 25.37 6.23 8.52
CA PHE A 410 23.95 6.18 8.84
C PHE A 410 23.71 6.16 10.34
N ALA A 411 22.51 6.59 10.73
CA ALA A 411 22.09 6.62 12.13
C ALA A 411 21.40 5.31 12.52
N ALA A 412 21.31 5.11 13.82
CA ALA A 412 20.49 4.09 14.44
C ALA A 412 19.89 4.59 15.74
N ALA A 413 18.77 4.02 16.16
CA ALA A 413 18.14 4.31 17.43
C ALA A 413 18.05 3.07 18.31
N TYR A 414 18.28 3.23 19.61
CA TYR A 414 18.13 2.14 20.56
C TYR A 414 16.67 1.74 20.71
N ILE A 415 16.36 0.44 20.56
CA ILE A 415 14.99 -0.09 20.63
C ILE A 415 14.81 -1.14 21.73
N GLY A 416 15.80 -1.35 22.59
CA GLY A 416 15.72 -2.27 23.72
C GLY A 416 16.30 -3.65 23.41
N THR A 417 15.77 -4.69 24.07
CA THR A 417 16.34 -6.04 24.08
C THR A 417 15.27 -7.12 24.07
N GLY A 418 15.60 -8.29 23.50
CA GLY A 418 14.73 -9.48 23.48
C GLY A 418 13.35 -9.21 22.91
N ASP A 419 12.31 -9.77 23.53
CA ASP A 419 10.90 -9.70 23.10
C ASP A 419 10.37 -8.26 22.90
N TYR A 420 11.02 -7.23 23.47
CA TYR A 420 10.61 -5.84 23.23
C TYR A 420 10.87 -5.39 21.79
N VAL A 421 11.87 -5.96 21.12
CA VAL A 421 12.18 -5.68 19.71
C VAL A 421 11.04 -6.14 18.79
N ASP A 422 10.41 -7.27 19.09
CA ASP A 422 9.24 -7.76 18.35
C ASP A 422 8.05 -6.80 18.52
N ALA A 423 7.84 -6.29 19.72
CA ALA A 423 6.78 -5.32 20.00
C ALA A 423 7.02 -3.97 19.29
N VAL A 424 8.28 -3.54 19.16
CA VAL A 424 8.67 -2.40 18.32
C VAL A 424 8.40 -2.70 16.84
N THR A 425 8.71 -3.92 16.37
CA THR A 425 8.43 -4.36 14.99
C THR A 425 6.94 -4.30 14.65
N ASP A 426 6.08 -4.77 15.55
CA ASP A 426 4.64 -4.67 15.41
C ASP A 426 4.17 -3.21 15.37
N ALA A 427 4.73 -2.35 16.23
CA ALA A 427 4.42 -0.93 16.24
C ALA A 427 4.83 -0.22 14.94
N ILE A 428 6.02 -0.49 14.41
CA ILE A 428 6.48 0.07 13.12
C ILE A 428 5.62 -0.46 11.95
N THR A 429 5.27 -1.75 11.96
CA THR A 429 4.35 -2.34 10.99
C THR A 429 2.98 -1.64 11.00
N ASN A 430 2.44 -1.34 12.19
CA ASN A 430 1.20 -0.60 12.33
C ASN A 430 1.34 0.85 11.83
N TYR A 431 2.48 1.50 12.10
CA TYR A 431 2.76 2.86 11.63
C TYR A 431 2.81 2.95 10.11
N TYR A 432 3.50 2.03 9.43
CA TYR A 432 3.57 2.01 7.96
C TYR A 432 2.36 1.35 7.29
N ASN A 433 1.44 0.80 8.09
CA ASN A 433 0.22 0.13 7.64
C ASN A 433 0.48 -1.02 6.65
N THR A 434 1.63 -1.69 6.77
CA THR A 434 2.00 -2.86 5.98
C THR A 434 3.09 -3.63 6.72
N PRO A 435 3.17 -4.97 6.61
CA PRO A 435 4.28 -5.73 7.17
C PRO A 435 5.62 -5.23 6.65
N VAL A 436 6.57 -4.96 7.54
CA VAL A 436 7.95 -4.59 7.21
C VAL A 436 8.93 -5.52 7.92
N LEU A 437 10.15 -5.62 7.40
CA LEU A 437 11.23 -6.39 8.02
C LEU A 437 12.26 -5.42 8.58
N LEU A 438 12.45 -5.41 9.90
CA LEU A 438 13.39 -4.46 10.51
C LEU A 438 14.84 -4.98 10.49
N SER A 439 15.71 -4.17 9.91
CA SER A 439 17.16 -4.23 10.07
C SER A 439 17.58 -3.49 11.33
N TYR A 440 18.21 -4.22 12.24
CA TYR A 440 18.85 -3.68 13.42
C TYR A 440 20.16 -4.43 13.70
N MET A 441 21.11 -3.75 14.33
CA MET A 441 22.33 -4.37 14.86
C MET A 441 22.14 -4.67 16.34
N THR A 442 22.80 -5.72 16.84
CA THR A 442 22.74 -6.08 18.27
C THR A 442 24.13 -6.15 18.86
N ASP A 443 24.30 -5.57 20.06
CA ASP A 443 25.53 -5.64 20.85
C ASP A 443 25.23 -5.95 22.32
N GLU A 444 26.20 -5.72 23.21
CA GLU A 444 26.05 -5.92 24.66
C GLU A 444 24.99 -5.01 25.30
N ASP A 445 24.68 -3.89 24.65
CA ASP A 445 23.76 -2.87 25.14
C ASP A 445 22.32 -3.14 24.66
N GLY A 446 22.16 -3.69 23.46
CA GLY A 446 20.90 -4.19 22.92
C GLY A 446 20.75 -3.99 21.42
N ALA A 447 19.52 -3.83 20.96
CA ALA A 447 19.20 -3.67 19.55
C ALA A 447 19.16 -2.18 19.15
N TRP A 448 19.78 -1.89 18.01
CA TRP A 448 19.90 -0.58 17.39
C TRP A 448 19.24 -0.61 16.01
N LEU A 449 18.07 -0.01 15.89
CA LEU A 449 17.29 0.05 14.64
C LEU A 449 18.00 0.89 13.60
N MET A 450 18.19 0.38 12.39
CA MET A 450 18.83 1.12 11.30
C MET A 450 17.94 2.27 10.82
N LEU A 451 18.52 3.47 10.69
CA LEU A 451 17.85 4.68 10.26
C LEU A 451 18.69 5.37 9.19
N GLU A 452 18.52 4.93 7.95
CA GLU A 452 19.28 5.39 6.78
C GLU A 452 18.33 5.96 5.72
N PRO A 453 18.03 7.27 5.74
CA PRO A 453 17.03 7.87 4.84
C PRO A 453 17.46 7.92 3.37
N THR A 454 18.74 7.73 3.09
CA THR A 454 19.35 7.87 1.75
C THR A 454 19.21 6.63 0.88
N GLY A 455 19.01 5.45 1.48
CA GLY A 455 18.79 4.18 0.80
C GLY A 455 17.55 3.43 1.29
N GLY A 456 17.24 3.54 2.58
CA GLY A 456 16.07 2.92 3.22
C GLY A 456 14.74 3.60 2.90
N SER A 457 13.70 2.79 2.66
CA SER A 457 12.35 3.26 2.33
C SER A 457 11.50 3.62 3.56
N TYR A 458 11.84 3.06 4.73
CA TYR A 458 11.16 3.18 6.01
C TYR A 458 12.14 3.05 7.18
N ALA A 459 11.74 3.46 8.38
CA ALA A 459 12.56 3.32 9.58
C ALA A 459 12.78 1.83 9.89
N GLY A 460 14.04 1.40 9.86
CA GLY A 460 14.42 -0.01 9.97
C GLY A 460 14.56 -0.75 8.64
N ASP A 461 14.53 -0.08 7.49
CA ASP A 461 14.90 -0.73 6.23
C ASP A 461 16.41 -1.03 6.17
N LEU A 462 16.83 -1.84 5.19
CA LEU A 462 18.23 -2.14 4.97
C LEU A 462 19.02 -0.86 4.65
N PRO A 463 20.17 -0.61 5.31
CA PRO A 463 21.04 0.49 4.94
C PRO A 463 21.67 0.25 3.57
N ALA A 464 22.01 1.32 2.86
CA ALA A 464 22.70 1.22 1.57
C ALA A 464 23.94 0.30 1.63
N GLY A 465 24.04 -0.64 0.69
CA GLY A 465 25.11 -1.64 0.63
C GLY A 465 24.85 -2.91 1.44
N ALA A 466 23.82 -2.94 2.29
CA ALA A 466 23.39 -4.14 3.00
C ALA A 466 22.46 -5.01 2.17
N LYS A 467 22.55 -6.31 2.40
CA LYS A 467 21.70 -7.34 1.80
C LYS A 467 21.23 -8.32 2.86
N PRO A 468 20.04 -8.92 2.70
CA PRO A 468 19.59 -9.95 3.62
C PRO A 468 20.46 -11.20 3.51
N THR A 469 20.62 -11.89 4.65
CA THR A 469 21.14 -13.25 4.73
C THR A 469 19.99 -14.21 5.03
N ARG A 470 20.27 -15.51 5.19
CA ARG A 470 19.22 -16.48 5.55
C ARG A 470 18.60 -16.25 6.93
N THR A 471 19.30 -15.54 7.81
CA THR A 471 18.89 -15.36 9.21
C THR A 471 18.86 -13.91 9.66
N ALA A 472 19.53 -13.00 8.95
CA ALA A 472 19.61 -11.59 9.28
C ALA A 472 19.90 -10.76 8.00
N TRP A 473 20.92 -9.91 8.07
CA TRP A 473 21.40 -9.08 6.98
C TRP A 473 22.87 -8.72 7.24
N ASP A 474 23.60 -8.38 6.19
CA ASP A 474 25.03 -8.08 6.22
C ASP A 474 25.42 -7.14 5.07
N PHE A 475 26.61 -6.54 5.12
CA PHE A 475 27.14 -5.72 4.03
C PHE A 475 27.97 -6.55 3.07
N GLU A 476 27.61 -6.59 1.78
CA GLU A 476 28.26 -7.48 0.79
C GLU A 476 29.78 -7.28 0.66
N ASP A 477 30.25 -6.03 0.75
CA ASP A 477 31.65 -5.66 0.52
C ASP A 477 32.27 -4.87 1.69
N THR A 478 31.64 -4.85 2.87
CA THR A 478 32.18 -4.13 4.05
C THR A 478 32.74 -5.11 5.07
N THR A 479 33.97 -4.87 5.52
CA THR A 479 34.62 -5.72 6.54
C THR A 479 34.88 -5.00 7.86
N THR A 480 34.71 -3.68 7.88
CA THR A 480 34.95 -2.85 9.06
C THR A 480 33.84 -1.82 9.20
N ILE A 481 33.22 -1.80 10.38
CA ILE A 481 32.18 -0.83 10.73
C ILE A 481 32.66 -0.02 11.93
N THR A 482 32.71 1.30 11.77
CA THR A 482 33.00 2.21 12.87
C THR A 482 31.73 2.52 13.64
N VAL A 483 31.75 2.27 14.95
CA VAL A 483 30.63 2.55 15.86
C VAL A 483 30.86 3.84 16.62
N ILE A 484 29.86 4.72 16.63
CA ILE A 484 29.93 6.06 17.22
C ILE A 484 28.73 6.30 18.13
N ASP A 485 28.94 6.18 19.44
CA ASP A 485 27.92 6.53 20.44
C ASP A 485 27.75 8.05 20.53
N ILE A 486 26.49 8.51 20.56
CA ILE A 486 26.12 9.89 20.86
C ILE A 486 26.05 10.08 22.38
N ARG A 487 26.55 11.21 22.90
CA ARG A 487 26.76 11.46 24.34
C ARG A 487 26.23 12.79 24.83
#